data_AF-A0A1L4CXJ6-F1
#
_entry.id   AF-A0A1L4CXJ6-F1
#
_cell.length_a   1.000
_cell.length_b   1.000
_cell.length_c   1.000
_cell.angle_alpha   90.00
_cell.angle_beta   90.00
_cell.angle_gamma   90.00
#
_symmetry.space_group_name_H-M   'P 1'
#
loop_
_entity.id
_entity.type
_entity.pdbx_description
1 polymer ?
#
loop_
_entity_poly.entity_id
_entity_poly.type
_entity_poly.pdbx_seq_one_letter_code
_entity_poly.pdbx_strand_id
1 'polypeptide(L)'
;MAFRKNSFGTVVQVSHFPDQDIQYDRDLFENKLCNIHFPLQTLQKYAEQEYILQNMVKGAIQESFIIAKKNNTSIVTRPTSLVAFMNNEAGHPTKPQEIKNKTSKIEDHILHPKITRHDIGAVVHYKPFPQNVRTLNEFRRYSELLWNTVYQTVKHKILTNHQTNLVKVKHQFESRSQEYFEENPHYKKGGKFSHTVIIDEPFLYLRSAPGIKIYGDHDLFCFADSSGKIPLPMQNDFILLELRYSKRFQAQHGPIYYWKPSSSFERGIKSTIMSCHDVVQGKDPLIVTTPQCVQLCFYNSQKNSLESVWEHLRTNTTWLSSTYSGKKFLETSYSTPKLLLRGG
;
A
#
# COMPACT_ATOMS: atom_id res chain seq x y z
N MET A 1 5.63 -8.87 -25.17
CA MET A 1 6.07 -8.39 -23.85
C MET A 1 7.30 -9.19 -23.43
N ALA A 2 8.40 -8.53 -23.07
CA ALA A 2 9.58 -9.21 -22.55
C ALA A 2 9.42 -9.42 -21.03
N PHE A 3 9.26 -10.66 -20.60
CA PHE A 3 9.23 -11.05 -19.20
C PHE A 3 10.65 -11.41 -18.75
N ARG A 4 11.11 -10.89 -17.61
CA ARG A 4 12.38 -11.34 -17.01
C ARG A 4 12.08 -11.96 -15.65
N LYS A 5 12.72 -13.10 -15.37
CA LYS A 5 12.79 -13.61 -14.01
C LYS A 5 13.79 -12.75 -13.25
N ASN A 6 13.40 -12.23 -12.09
CA ASN A 6 14.36 -11.64 -11.15
C ASN A 6 15.32 -12.74 -10.65
N SER A 7 16.29 -12.35 -9.85
CA SER A 7 17.24 -13.30 -9.26
C SER A 7 16.58 -14.38 -8.36
N PHE A 8 15.31 -14.23 -7.97
CA PHE A 8 14.52 -15.23 -7.23
C PHE A 8 13.76 -16.21 -8.15
N GLY A 9 13.84 -16.05 -9.47
CA GLY A 9 13.04 -16.83 -10.41
C GLY A 9 11.61 -16.31 -10.60
N THR A 10 11.20 -15.31 -9.81
CA THR A 10 9.90 -14.64 -9.89
C THR A 10 9.89 -13.75 -11.12
N VAL A 11 8.84 -13.87 -11.93
CA VAL A 11 8.70 -13.00 -13.10
C VAL A 11 8.36 -11.60 -12.60
N VAL A 12 9.23 -10.66 -12.91
CA VAL A 12 9.01 -9.22 -12.69
C VAL A 12 9.01 -8.54 -14.03
N GLN A 13 8.14 -7.55 -14.20
CA GLN A 13 8.14 -6.79 -15.42
C GLN A 13 9.34 -5.85 -15.47
N VAL A 14 10.05 -5.87 -16.60
CA VAL A 14 11.10 -4.91 -16.93
C VAL A 14 10.44 -3.82 -17.76
N SER A 15 10.06 -2.69 -17.18
CA SER A 15 9.97 -1.46 -17.97
C SER A 15 11.38 -0.89 -18.04
N HIS A 16 12.03 -0.97 -19.19
CA HIS A 16 13.23 -0.14 -19.47
C HIS A 16 12.89 1.07 -20.33
N PHE A 17 11.60 1.29 -20.60
CA PHE A 17 11.12 2.43 -21.37
C PHE A 17 9.76 2.90 -20.84
N PRO A 18 9.55 4.20 -20.65
CA PRO A 18 8.20 4.74 -20.48
C PRO A 18 7.38 4.38 -21.73
N ASP A 19 6.20 3.79 -21.55
CA ASP A 19 5.24 3.69 -22.66
C ASP A 19 4.84 5.13 -23.02
N GLN A 20 5.34 5.64 -24.14
CA GLN A 20 4.98 6.97 -24.61
C GLN A 20 3.54 7.03 -25.17
N ASP A 21 2.88 5.88 -25.38
CA ASP A 21 1.57 5.77 -26.04
C ASP A 21 0.49 5.10 -25.17
N ILE A 22 0.29 5.55 -23.93
CA ILE A 22 -0.87 5.09 -23.15
C ILE A 22 -2.09 5.90 -23.53
N GLN A 23 -3.01 5.28 -24.28
CA GLN A 23 -4.38 5.78 -24.39
C GLN A 23 -5.16 5.34 -23.16
N TYR A 24 -5.48 6.31 -22.30
CA TYR A 24 -6.34 6.09 -21.16
C TYR A 24 -7.81 6.02 -21.59
N ASP A 25 -8.57 5.06 -21.04
CA ASP A 25 -10.02 4.98 -21.26
C ASP A 25 -10.69 6.21 -20.63
N ARG A 26 -11.08 7.16 -21.48
CA ARG A 26 -11.66 8.43 -21.06
C ARG A 26 -12.95 8.22 -20.25
N ASP A 27 -13.80 7.29 -20.68
CA ASP A 27 -15.06 7.01 -20.01
C ASP A 27 -14.84 6.36 -18.63
N LEU A 28 -13.81 5.51 -18.51
CA LEU A 28 -13.38 4.98 -17.22
C LEU A 28 -13.09 6.11 -16.22
N PHE A 29 -12.21 7.05 -16.60
CA PHE A 29 -11.73 8.08 -15.69
C PHE A 29 -12.71 9.24 -15.47
N GLU A 30 -13.61 9.51 -16.43
CA GLU A 30 -14.62 10.57 -16.30
C GLU A 30 -15.90 10.08 -15.61
N ASN A 31 -16.39 8.88 -15.96
CA ASN A 31 -17.75 8.45 -15.61
C ASN A 31 -17.83 7.21 -14.73
N LYS A 32 -16.77 6.39 -14.67
CA LYS A 32 -16.79 5.08 -13.98
C LYS A 32 -15.81 4.97 -12.81
N LEU A 33 -15.10 6.04 -12.46
CA LEU A 33 -14.18 6.10 -11.33
C LEU A 33 -14.91 6.45 -10.02
N CYS A 34 -16.10 5.92 -9.81
CA CYS A 34 -16.87 6.02 -8.57
C CYS A 34 -17.93 4.93 -8.52
N ASN A 35 -18.64 4.79 -7.40
CA ASN A 35 -19.76 3.88 -7.30
C ASN A 35 -20.95 4.37 -8.15
N ILE A 36 -21.08 3.85 -9.37
CA ILE A 36 -22.18 4.19 -10.29
C ILE A 36 -23.54 3.58 -9.89
N HIS A 37 -23.55 2.65 -8.94
CA HIS A 37 -24.76 2.02 -8.42
C HIS A 37 -25.31 2.74 -7.19
N PHE A 38 -24.62 3.77 -6.71
CA PHE A 38 -25.06 4.63 -5.62
C PHE A 38 -25.41 6.02 -6.18
N PRO A 39 -26.52 6.65 -5.74
CA PRO A 39 -26.91 7.99 -6.23
C PRO A 39 -26.04 9.09 -5.61
N LEU A 40 -24.78 9.17 -6.05
CA LEU A 40 -23.80 10.12 -5.52
C LEU A 40 -24.02 11.53 -6.05
N GLN A 41 -23.97 12.50 -5.13
CA GLN A 41 -23.87 13.91 -5.46
C GLN A 41 -22.46 14.25 -5.97
N THR A 42 -22.30 15.42 -6.61
CA THR A 42 -21.05 15.85 -7.22
C THR A 42 -19.84 15.79 -6.28
N LEU A 43 -19.95 16.33 -5.06
CA LEU A 43 -18.85 16.30 -4.09
C LEU A 43 -18.50 14.87 -3.63
N GLN A 44 -19.50 13.99 -3.55
CA GLN A 44 -19.29 12.59 -3.19
C GLN A 44 -18.53 11.85 -4.30
N LYS A 45 -18.97 12.02 -5.56
CA LYS A 45 -18.28 11.48 -6.74
C LYS A 45 -16.82 11.92 -6.77
N TYR A 46 -16.57 13.22 -6.60
CA TYR A 46 -15.21 13.76 -6.61
C TYR A 46 -14.38 13.27 -5.42
N ALA A 47 -14.96 13.14 -4.22
CA ALA A 47 -14.25 12.58 -3.09
C ALA A 47 -13.81 11.13 -3.34
N GLU A 48 -14.67 10.30 -3.90
CA GLU A 48 -14.33 8.92 -4.25
C GLU A 48 -13.23 8.85 -5.34
N GLN A 49 -13.38 9.63 -6.41
CA GLN A 49 -12.39 9.75 -7.49
C GLN A 49 -11.03 10.21 -6.97
N GLU A 50 -11.00 11.25 -6.14
CA GLU A 50 -9.78 11.77 -5.52
C GLU A 50 -9.10 10.70 -4.67
N TYR A 51 -9.85 9.98 -3.83
CA TYR A 51 -9.27 8.93 -2.98
C TYR A 51 -8.69 7.79 -3.82
N ILE A 52 -9.40 7.32 -4.86
CA ILE A 52 -8.91 6.28 -5.76
C ILE A 52 -7.60 6.73 -6.43
N LEU A 53 -7.58 7.92 -7.01
CA LEU A 53 -6.40 8.47 -7.70
C LEU A 53 -5.23 8.77 -6.77
N GLN A 54 -5.49 9.04 -5.49
CA GLN A 54 -4.46 9.22 -4.45
C GLN A 54 -3.84 7.90 -3.98
N ASN A 55 -4.47 6.76 -4.25
CA ASN A 55 -4.08 5.47 -3.67
C ASN A 55 -3.87 4.35 -4.70
N MET A 56 -4.03 4.65 -6.00
CA MET A 56 -3.74 3.74 -7.10
C MET A 56 -3.40 4.52 -8.37
N VAL A 57 -2.32 4.14 -9.05
CA VAL A 57 -1.90 4.82 -10.30
C VAL A 57 -2.85 4.51 -11.45
N LYS A 58 -3.06 5.49 -12.34
CA LYS A 58 -3.99 5.38 -13.48
C LYS A 58 -3.74 4.15 -14.33
N GLY A 59 -2.47 3.81 -14.57
CA GLY A 59 -2.10 2.63 -15.33
C GLY A 59 -2.60 1.33 -14.72
N ALA A 60 -2.40 1.16 -13.41
CA ALA A 60 -2.90 0.00 -12.68
C ALA A 60 -4.44 -0.04 -12.64
N ILE A 61 -5.10 1.11 -12.47
CA ILE A 61 -6.58 1.20 -12.49
C ILE A 61 -7.13 0.70 -13.84
N GLN A 62 -6.54 1.15 -14.95
CA GLN A 62 -6.97 0.73 -16.28
C GLN A 62 -6.73 -0.77 -16.52
N GLU A 63 -5.56 -1.27 -16.12
CA GLU A 63 -5.24 -2.69 -16.27
C GLU A 63 -6.15 -3.59 -15.43
N SER A 64 -6.42 -3.23 -14.17
CA SER A 64 -7.36 -3.97 -13.34
C SER A 64 -8.77 -3.91 -13.91
N PHE A 65 -9.18 -2.78 -14.50
CA PHE A 65 -10.51 -2.63 -15.12
C PHE A 65 -10.66 -3.53 -16.34
N ILE A 66 -9.65 -3.58 -17.21
CA ILE A 66 -9.64 -4.47 -18.37
C ILE A 66 -9.68 -5.94 -17.94
N ILE A 67 -8.86 -6.32 -16.96
CA ILE A 67 -8.80 -7.70 -16.44
C ILE A 67 -10.11 -8.08 -15.76
N ALA A 68 -10.70 -7.19 -14.97
CA ALA A 68 -11.97 -7.43 -14.29
C ALA A 68 -13.10 -7.63 -15.29
N LYS A 69 -13.18 -6.77 -16.31
CA LYS A 69 -14.17 -6.87 -17.40
C LYS A 69 -14.02 -8.15 -18.22
N LYS A 70 -12.79 -8.50 -18.61
CA LYS A 70 -12.47 -9.73 -19.34
C LYS A 70 -12.90 -10.98 -18.57
N ASN A 71 -12.69 -11.01 -17.25
CA ASN A 71 -12.93 -12.18 -16.42
C ASN A 71 -14.29 -12.15 -15.68
N ASN A 72 -15.11 -11.12 -15.91
CA ASN A 72 -16.36 -10.87 -15.18
C ASN A 72 -16.23 -11.05 -13.65
N THR A 73 -15.12 -10.58 -13.10
CA THR A 73 -14.71 -10.80 -11.70
C THR A 73 -14.13 -9.50 -11.16
N SER A 74 -14.55 -9.07 -9.98
CA SER A 74 -14.02 -7.85 -9.38
C SER A 74 -12.68 -8.08 -8.69
N ILE A 75 -11.79 -7.09 -8.77
CA ILE A 75 -10.45 -7.10 -8.18
C ILE A 75 -10.43 -6.09 -7.04
N VAL A 76 -10.11 -6.55 -5.83
CA VAL A 76 -10.14 -5.71 -4.63
C VAL A 76 -8.70 -5.46 -4.18
N THR A 77 -8.34 -4.18 -4.10
CA THR A 77 -6.97 -3.73 -3.87
C THR A 77 -6.90 -2.90 -2.59
N ARG A 78 -5.83 -3.07 -1.82
CA ARG A 78 -5.55 -2.23 -0.65
C ARG A 78 -4.98 -0.89 -1.12
N PRO A 79 -5.45 0.24 -0.57
CA PRO A 79 -4.89 1.55 -0.90
C PRO A 79 -3.40 1.58 -0.55
N THR A 80 -2.58 2.08 -1.47
CA THR A 80 -1.13 2.11 -1.28
C THR A 80 -0.55 3.41 -1.84
N SER A 81 0.54 3.91 -1.26
CA SER A 81 1.14 5.20 -1.65
C SER A 81 1.57 5.20 -3.12
N LEU A 82 1.13 6.22 -3.88
CA LEU A 82 1.46 6.37 -5.30
C LEU A 82 2.94 6.40 -5.61
N VAL A 83 3.77 6.90 -4.68
CA VAL A 83 5.20 7.10 -4.94
C VAL A 83 5.86 5.77 -5.28
N ALA A 84 5.45 4.67 -4.67
CA ALA A 84 5.97 3.35 -5.00
C ALA A 84 5.66 2.94 -6.45
N PHE A 85 4.41 3.14 -6.88
CA PHE A 85 3.96 2.69 -8.19
C PHE A 85 4.37 3.59 -9.34
N MET A 86 4.49 4.90 -9.11
CA MET A 86 5.07 5.80 -10.09
C MET A 86 6.50 5.35 -10.46
N ASN A 87 7.26 4.87 -9.47
CA ASN A 87 8.59 4.32 -9.75
C ASN A 87 8.51 2.98 -10.51
N ASN A 88 7.55 2.11 -10.19
CA ASN A 88 7.32 0.88 -10.97
C ASN A 88 6.96 1.20 -12.43
N GLU A 89 6.06 2.16 -12.66
CA GLU A 89 5.70 2.64 -14.01
C GLU A 89 6.92 3.27 -14.73
N ALA A 90 7.80 3.94 -14.00
CA ALA A 90 9.06 4.48 -14.50
C ALA A 90 10.16 3.43 -14.79
N GLY A 91 9.93 2.16 -14.47
CA GLY A 91 10.86 1.07 -14.80
C GLY A 91 11.60 0.44 -13.63
N HIS A 92 11.28 0.84 -12.41
CA HIS A 92 11.88 0.21 -11.23
C HIS A 92 11.31 -1.20 -10.99
N PRO A 93 12.15 -2.14 -10.49
CA PRO A 93 11.67 -3.45 -10.09
C PRO A 93 10.68 -3.38 -8.93
N THR A 94 9.61 -4.15 -9.05
CA THR A 94 8.67 -4.37 -7.95
C THR A 94 9.22 -5.38 -6.94
N LYS A 95 8.89 -5.18 -5.66
CA LYS A 95 9.33 -6.00 -4.53
C LYS A 95 8.90 -7.46 -4.71
N PRO A 96 9.85 -8.40 -4.83
CA PRO A 96 9.54 -9.82 -4.87
C PRO A 96 8.90 -10.28 -3.56
N GLN A 97 8.06 -11.31 -3.64
CA GLN A 97 7.39 -11.91 -2.48
C GLN A 97 8.38 -12.44 -1.44
N GLU A 98 9.58 -12.83 -1.86
CA GLU A 98 10.65 -13.36 -1.03
C GLU A 98 11.28 -12.29 -0.12
N ILE A 99 11.25 -11.01 -0.53
CA ILE A 99 11.81 -9.90 0.25
C ILE A 99 10.77 -9.40 1.24
N LYS A 100 11.02 -9.62 2.53
CA LYS A 100 10.10 -9.20 3.60
C LYS A 100 10.39 -7.80 4.14
N ASN A 101 11.51 -7.19 3.73
CA ASN A 101 11.78 -5.79 4.06
C ASN A 101 10.61 -4.89 3.69
N LYS A 102 10.34 -3.96 4.60
CA LYS A 102 9.34 -2.94 4.40
C LYS A 102 9.91 -1.84 3.51
N THR A 103 9.00 -1.10 2.88
CA THR A 103 9.35 0.09 2.14
C THR A 103 9.63 1.27 3.09
N SER A 104 10.31 2.27 2.56
CA SER A 104 10.63 3.52 3.25
C SER A 104 9.38 4.40 3.44
N LYS A 105 9.38 5.13 4.54
CA LYS A 105 8.41 6.14 4.96
C LYS A 105 9.14 7.45 5.27
N ILE A 106 8.37 8.51 5.53
CA ILE A 106 8.92 9.83 5.88
C ILE A 106 9.84 9.76 7.11
N GLU A 107 9.54 8.88 8.05
CA GLU A 107 10.37 8.63 9.22
C GLU A 107 11.76 8.08 8.84
N ASP A 108 11.89 7.26 7.79
CA ASP A 108 13.19 6.72 7.36
C ASP A 108 14.10 7.83 6.78
N HIS A 109 13.54 8.85 6.13
CA HIS A 109 14.28 10.05 5.69
C HIS A 109 14.85 10.85 6.87
N ILE A 110 14.19 10.81 8.03
CA ILE A 110 14.71 11.41 9.25
C ILE A 110 15.83 10.54 9.82
N LEU A 111 15.62 9.22 9.88
CA LEU A 111 16.51 8.25 10.50
C LEU A 111 17.81 7.99 9.73
N HIS A 112 17.81 8.16 8.41
CA HIS A 112 18.99 7.85 7.59
C HIS A 112 19.31 8.97 6.58
N PRO A 113 20.54 9.53 6.58
CA PRO A 113 20.87 10.71 5.78
C PRO A 113 20.84 10.47 4.26
N LYS A 114 21.05 9.23 3.80
CA LYS A 114 20.99 8.88 2.38
C LYS A 114 19.57 8.61 1.86
N ILE A 115 18.54 8.54 2.72
CA ILE A 115 17.15 8.40 2.28
C ILE A 115 16.59 9.80 2.08
N THR A 116 16.09 10.08 0.89
CA THR A 116 15.44 11.34 0.52
C THR A 116 13.93 11.17 0.39
N ARG A 117 13.20 12.28 0.23
CA ARG A 117 11.75 12.24 -0.02
C ARG A 117 11.38 11.56 -1.35
N HIS A 118 12.29 11.52 -2.32
CA HIS A 118 12.08 10.81 -3.58
C HIS A 118 12.22 9.29 -3.43
N ASP A 119 12.75 8.83 -2.29
CA ASP A 119 12.97 7.41 -2.02
C ASP A 119 11.80 6.77 -1.28
N ILE A 120 10.76 7.53 -0.92
CA ILE A 120 9.58 7.00 -0.22
C ILE A 120 8.92 5.90 -1.05
N GLY A 121 8.64 4.76 -0.42
CA GLY A 121 8.14 3.57 -1.10
C GLY A 121 9.23 2.62 -1.61
N ALA A 122 10.51 3.01 -1.60
CA ALA A 122 11.62 2.11 -1.93
C ALA A 122 11.87 1.09 -0.81
N VAL A 123 12.28 -0.13 -1.15
CA VAL A 123 12.67 -1.15 -0.18
C VAL A 123 13.99 -0.76 0.47
N VAL A 124 13.98 -0.70 1.80
CA VAL A 124 15.15 -0.30 2.59
C VAL A 124 15.68 -1.45 3.43
N HIS A 125 16.99 -1.45 3.61
CA HIS A 125 17.71 -2.34 4.50
C HIS A 125 18.88 -1.56 5.10
N TYR A 126 18.75 -1.16 6.36
CA TYR A 126 19.80 -0.45 7.07
C TYR A 126 19.73 -0.67 8.57
N LYS A 127 20.87 -0.47 9.22
CA LYS A 127 20.98 -0.49 10.69
C LYS A 127 20.76 0.93 11.24
N PRO A 128 19.68 1.20 12.00
CA PRO A 128 19.35 2.57 12.41
C PRO A 128 20.07 3.04 13.69
N PHE A 129 20.98 2.24 14.26
CA PHE A 129 21.72 2.55 15.49
C PHE A 129 23.23 2.33 15.33
N PRO A 130 24.05 3.06 16.11
CA PRO A 130 25.51 2.93 16.06
C PRO A 130 25.98 1.51 16.42
N GLN A 131 27.15 1.13 15.93
CA GLN A 131 27.71 -0.20 16.14
C GLN A 131 28.02 -0.42 17.62
N ASN A 132 27.31 -1.37 18.26
CA ASN A 132 27.71 -2.15 19.45
C ASN A 132 26.64 -3.19 19.89
N VAL A 133 25.68 -3.50 19.02
CA VAL A 133 24.60 -4.45 19.29
C VAL A 133 24.65 -5.53 18.22
N ARG A 134 24.75 -6.78 18.65
CA ARG A 134 24.95 -7.98 17.83
C ARG A 134 23.69 -8.82 17.71
N THR A 135 22.81 -8.78 18.72
CA THR A 135 21.59 -9.60 18.74
C THR A 135 20.33 -8.78 18.98
N LEU A 136 19.18 -9.35 18.57
CA LEU A 136 17.88 -8.75 18.84
C LEU A 136 17.59 -8.63 20.36
N ASN A 137 18.09 -9.56 21.16
CA ASN A 137 17.93 -9.53 22.62
C ASN A 137 18.73 -8.38 23.25
N GLU A 138 19.96 -8.16 22.79
CA GLU A 138 20.74 -7.00 23.20
C GLU A 138 20.04 -5.70 22.78
N PHE A 139 19.51 -5.63 21.56
CA PHE A 139 18.73 -4.47 21.13
C PHE A 139 17.54 -4.20 22.05
N ARG A 140 16.75 -5.22 22.38
CA ARG A 140 15.60 -5.09 23.29
C ARG A 140 16.03 -4.61 24.68
N ARG A 141 17.20 -5.02 25.16
CA ARG A 141 17.74 -4.59 26.46
C ARG A 141 18.20 -3.13 26.47
N TYR A 142 18.74 -2.65 25.36
CA TYR A 142 19.36 -1.32 25.25
C TYR A 142 18.57 -0.35 24.36
N SER A 143 17.35 -0.69 23.97
CA SER A 143 16.57 0.06 22.96
C SER A 143 16.42 1.53 23.31
N GLU A 144 16.14 1.85 24.57
CA GLU A 144 15.98 3.23 25.03
C GLU A 144 17.29 4.03 24.96
N LEU A 145 18.40 3.41 25.36
CA LEU A 145 19.73 4.05 25.30
C LEU A 145 20.15 4.30 23.86
N LEU A 146 19.93 3.33 22.97
CA LEU A 146 20.20 3.45 21.54
C LEU A 146 19.32 4.53 20.92
N TRP A 147 18.03 4.54 21.26
CA TRP A 147 17.10 5.56 20.81
C TRP A 147 17.55 6.96 21.27
N ASN A 148 17.93 7.14 22.53
CA ASN A 148 18.42 8.43 23.03
C ASN A 148 19.63 8.92 22.23
N THR A 149 20.54 8.02 21.86
CA THR A 149 21.71 8.35 21.04
C THR A 149 21.29 8.79 19.64
N VAL A 150 20.41 8.03 18.98
CA VAL A 150 19.88 8.36 17.65
C VAL A 150 19.07 9.65 17.68
N TYR A 151 18.25 9.84 18.71
CA TYR A 151 17.44 11.04 18.90
C TYR A 151 18.30 12.29 18.94
N GLN A 152 19.45 12.28 19.61
CA GLN A 152 20.34 13.45 19.62
C GLN A 152 20.82 13.84 18.22
N THR A 153 20.98 12.88 17.30
CA THR A 153 21.43 13.16 15.92
C THR A 153 20.27 13.60 15.02
N VAL A 154 19.04 13.16 15.28
CA VAL A 154 17.88 13.47 14.42
C VAL A 154 16.91 14.50 14.99
N LYS A 155 17.06 14.93 16.25
CA LYS A 155 16.10 15.82 16.95
C LYS A 155 15.76 17.08 16.16
N HIS A 156 16.74 17.71 15.53
CA HIS A 156 16.49 18.92 14.76
C HIS A 156 15.57 18.64 13.56
N LYS A 157 15.83 17.56 12.82
CA LYS A 157 14.98 17.13 11.69
C LYS A 157 13.55 16.81 12.12
N ILE A 158 13.38 16.24 13.32
CA ILE A 158 12.05 15.95 13.89
C ILE A 158 11.31 17.27 14.18
N LEU A 159 11.97 18.21 14.85
CA LEU A 159 11.37 19.49 15.24
C LEU A 159 10.99 20.37 14.05
N THR A 160 11.74 20.27 12.93
CA THR A 160 11.49 21.06 11.73
C THR A 160 10.54 20.38 10.73
N ASN A 161 10.11 19.14 10.96
CA ASN A 161 9.28 18.40 10.01
C ASN A 161 7.83 18.30 10.49
N HIS A 162 6.93 19.02 9.84
CA HIS A 162 5.51 19.04 10.17
C HIS A 162 4.73 17.75 9.81
N GLN A 163 5.32 16.83 9.06
CA GLN A 163 4.62 15.62 8.56
C GLN A 163 4.73 14.42 9.51
N THR A 164 5.61 14.45 10.50
CA THR A 164 5.80 13.35 11.45
C THR A 164 6.10 13.88 12.85
N ASN A 165 6.17 12.97 13.84
CA ASN A 165 6.42 13.32 15.22
C ASN A 165 7.37 12.30 15.88
N LEU A 166 7.84 12.64 17.09
CA LEU A 166 8.78 11.83 17.84
C LEU A 166 8.33 10.37 18.00
N VAL A 167 7.04 10.16 18.29
CA VAL A 167 6.46 8.82 18.52
C VAL A 167 6.56 7.97 17.26
N LYS A 168 6.19 8.53 16.10
CA LYS A 168 6.29 7.84 14.81
C LYS A 168 7.72 7.50 14.45
N VAL A 169 8.66 8.43 14.65
CA VAL A 169 10.08 8.22 14.34
C VAL A 169 10.68 7.17 15.27
N LYS A 170 10.36 7.18 16.57
CA LYS A 170 10.78 6.14 17.52
C LYS A 170 10.25 4.78 17.14
N HIS A 171 8.96 4.68 16.82
CA HIS A 171 8.35 3.43 16.37
C HIS A 171 9.00 2.93 15.07
N GLN A 172 9.30 3.82 14.13
CA GLN A 172 10.01 3.46 12.90
C GLN A 172 11.43 2.95 13.21
N PHE A 173 12.15 3.59 14.13
CA PHE A 173 13.46 3.15 14.60
C PHE A 173 13.41 1.72 15.18
N GLU A 174 12.45 1.44 16.05
CA GLU A 174 12.25 0.11 16.63
C GLU A 174 11.89 -0.92 15.56
N SER A 175 10.97 -0.58 14.65
CA SER A 175 10.60 -1.47 13.54
C SER A 175 11.75 -1.76 12.60
N ARG A 176 12.58 -0.78 12.23
CA ARG A 176 13.76 -0.98 11.36
C ARG A 176 14.83 -1.81 12.07
N SER A 177 15.00 -1.59 13.37
CA SER A 177 15.94 -2.34 14.19
C SER A 177 15.57 -3.83 14.26
N GLN A 178 14.30 -4.13 14.55
CA GLN A 178 13.82 -5.51 14.57
C GLN A 178 13.96 -6.17 13.19
N GLU A 179 13.49 -5.51 12.14
CA GLU A 179 13.59 -6.02 10.77
C GLU A 179 15.04 -6.27 10.34
N TYR A 180 15.98 -5.38 10.71
CA TYR A 180 17.40 -5.59 10.43
C TYR A 180 17.92 -6.88 11.05
N PHE A 181 17.60 -7.18 12.32
CA PHE A 181 18.07 -8.43 12.95
C PHE A 181 17.42 -9.68 12.36
N GLU A 182 16.16 -9.61 11.98
CA GLU A 182 15.42 -10.73 11.39
C GLU A 182 15.90 -11.02 9.96
N GLU A 183 16.09 -9.99 9.14
CA GLU A 183 16.31 -10.14 7.71
C GLU A 183 17.80 -10.18 7.29
N ASN A 184 18.67 -9.44 7.96
CA ASN A 184 20.09 -9.33 7.59
C ASN A 184 20.84 -10.68 7.49
N PRO A 185 20.58 -11.69 8.34
CA PRO A 185 21.18 -13.02 8.17
C PRO A 185 20.85 -13.68 6.84
N HIS A 186 19.70 -13.38 6.24
CA HIS A 186 19.30 -13.95 4.94
C HIS A 186 20.07 -13.35 3.77
N TYR A 187 20.57 -12.12 3.90
CA TYR A 187 21.23 -11.38 2.82
C TYR A 187 22.76 -11.41 2.90
N LYS A 188 23.33 -11.62 4.09
CA LYS A 188 24.78 -11.76 4.29
C LYS A 188 25.32 -13.07 3.73
N LYS A 189 26.65 -13.15 3.52
CA LYS A 189 27.35 -14.33 2.98
C LYS A 189 26.89 -15.62 3.69
N GLY A 190 26.45 -16.61 2.90
CA GLY A 190 25.91 -17.88 3.41
C GLY A 190 24.41 -17.86 3.72
N GLY A 191 23.78 -16.68 3.71
CA GLY A 191 22.35 -16.50 3.84
C GLY A 191 21.58 -16.90 2.58
N LYS A 192 20.32 -17.29 2.76
CA LYS A 192 19.40 -17.82 1.73
C LYS A 192 19.33 -16.98 0.45
N PHE A 193 19.46 -15.67 0.57
CA PHE A 193 19.26 -14.70 -0.52
C PHE A 193 20.53 -13.92 -0.87
N SER A 194 21.68 -14.30 -0.32
CA SER A 194 22.96 -13.59 -0.49
C SER A 194 23.47 -13.56 -1.94
N HIS A 195 23.10 -14.55 -2.74
CA HIS A 195 23.36 -14.64 -4.18
C HIS A 195 22.30 -13.95 -5.04
N THR A 196 21.30 -13.35 -4.40
CA THR A 196 20.11 -12.82 -5.07
C THR A 196 20.04 -11.30 -4.96
N VAL A 197 20.43 -10.77 -3.80
CA VAL A 197 20.38 -9.34 -3.49
C VAL A 197 21.77 -8.74 -3.28
N ILE A 198 21.84 -7.41 -3.40
CA ILE A 198 22.97 -6.58 -3.00
C ILE A 198 22.46 -5.63 -1.93
N ILE A 199 23.16 -5.59 -0.79
CA ILE A 199 22.96 -4.54 0.21
C ILE A 199 23.92 -3.41 -0.13
N ASP A 200 23.37 -2.24 -0.45
CA ASP A 200 24.11 -0.98 -0.47
C ASP A 200 23.32 0.02 0.37
N GLU A 201 23.70 0.11 1.66
CA GLU A 201 22.90 0.79 2.66
C GLU A 201 22.63 2.25 2.27
N PRO A 202 21.34 2.67 2.29
CA PRO A 202 20.25 2.06 3.05
C PRO A 202 19.28 1.20 2.24
N PHE A 203 19.64 0.83 1.01
CA PHE A 203 18.74 0.17 0.07
C PHE A 203 19.12 -1.28 -0.17
N LEU A 204 18.10 -2.06 -0.52
CA LEU A 204 18.26 -3.42 -1.01
C LEU A 204 18.04 -3.43 -2.52
N TYR A 205 18.97 -4.02 -3.26
CA TYR A 205 18.92 -4.12 -4.73
C TYR A 205 18.87 -5.57 -5.17
N LEU A 206 18.25 -5.83 -6.32
CA LEU A 206 18.33 -7.14 -6.97
C LEU A 206 19.66 -7.23 -7.74
N ARG A 207 20.36 -8.35 -7.65
CA ARG A 207 21.57 -8.57 -8.49
C ARG A 207 21.27 -8.57 -9.99
N SER A 208 20.03 -8.89 -10.39
CA SER A 208 19.59 -8.81 -11.78
C SER A 208 19.41 -7.39 -12.30
N ALA A 209 19.32 -6.40 -11.40
CA ALA A 209 19.13 -4.97 -11.69
C ALA A 209 19.94 -4.12 -10.68
N PRO A 210 21.28 -4.22 -10.70
CA PRO A 210 22.12 -3.54 -9.73
C PRO A 210 21.96 -2.03 -9.84
N GLY A 211 21.93 -1.33 -8.70
CA GLY A 211 21.78 0.14 -8.65
C GLY A 211 20.37 0.66 -8.89
N ILE A 212 19.41 -0.19 -9.30
CA ILE A 212 18.01 0.21 -9.49
C ILE A 212 17.19 -0.18 -8.26
N LYS A 213 16.66 0.82 -7.55
CA LYS A 213 15.88 0.63 -6.32
C LYS A 213 14.63 -0.20 -6.57
N ILE A 214 14.29 -1.05 -5.61
CA ILE A 214 13.08 -1.88 -5.60
C ILE A 214 11.95 -1.09 -4.91
N TYR A 215 10.72 -1.15 -5.41
CA TYR A 215 9.56 -0.48 -4.79
C TYR A 215 8.43 -1.47 -4.49
N GLY A 216 7.48 -1.07 -3.63
CA GLY A 216 6.34 -1.92 -3.24
C GLY A 216 5.44 -2.33 -4.43
N ASP A 217 4.71 -3.44 -4.27
CA ASP A 217 3.73 -3.94 -5.25
C ASP A 217 2.29 -3.55 -4.92
N HIS A 218 1.39 -3.69 -5.89
CA HIS A 218 -0.03 -3.43 -5.65
C HIS A 218 -0.61 -4.57 -4.81
N ASP A 219 -0.90 -4.24 -3.57
CA ASP A 219 -1.35 -5.18 -2.57
C ASP A 219 -2.81 -5.58 -2.77
N LEU A 220 -3.05 -6.85 -3.10
CA LEU A 220 -4.41 -7.38 -3.26
C LEU A 220 -5.07 -7.68 -1.90
N PHE A 221 -6.37 -7.42 -1.83
CA PHE A 221 -7.20 -7.80 -0.69
C PHE A 221 -7.90 -9.14 -0.94
N CYS A 222 -8.76 -9.21 -1.96
CA CYS A 222 -9.44 -10.42 -2.43
C CYS A 222 -9.86 -10.28 -3.90
N PHE A 223 -10.45 -11.35 -4.44
CA PHE A 223 -11.30 -11.26 -5.63
C PHE A 223 -12.76 -11.32 -5.18
N ALA A 224 -13.66 -10.67 -5.91
CA ALA A 224 -15.08 -10.65 -5.60
C ALA A 224 -15.92 -10.95 -6.84
N ASP A 225 -17.20 -11.22 -6.63
CA ASP A 225 -18.20 -11.37 -7.69
C ASP A 225 -18.23 -10.15 -8.64
N SER A 226 -18.95 -10.25 -9.75
CA SER A 226 -19.02 -9.17 -10.74
C SER A 226 -19.62 -7.87 -10.19
N SER A 227 -20.39 -7.93 -9.10
CA SER A 227 -20.90 -6.73 -8.42
C SER A 227 -19.88 -6.08 -7.47
N GLY A 228 -18.82 -6.80 -7.11
CA GLY A 228 -17.79 -6.34 -6.18
C GLY A 228 -18.25 -6.34 -4.72
N LYS A 229 -19.29 -7.11 -4.38
CA LYS A 229 -19.91 -7.16 -3.05
C LYS A 229 -19.57 -8.42 -2.27
N ILE A 230 -19.33 -9.54 -2.95
CA ILE A 230 -19.14 -10.83 -2.31
C ILE A 230 -17.73 -11.34 -2.63
N PRO A 231 -16.82 -11.39 -1.64
CA PRO A 231 -15.53 -12.05 -1.81
C PRO A 231 -15.70 -13.48 -2.32
N LEU A 232 -14.94 -13.86 -3.34
CA LEU A 232 -14.93 -15.24 -3.84
C LEU A 232 -14.37 -16.19 -2.77
N PRO A 233 -14.88 -17.42 -2.66
CA PRO A 233 -14.46 -18.37 -1.62
C PRO A 233 -13.01 -18.88 -1.82
N MET A 234 -12.50 -18.83 -3.05
CA MET A 234 -11.17 -19.26 -3.40
C MET A 234 -10.45 -18.20 -4.24
N GLN A 235 -9.13 -18.22 -4.15
CA GLN A 235 -8.27 -17.38 -4.97
C GLN A 235 -8.41 -17.76 -6.45
N ASN A 236 -8.50 -16.75 -7.31
CA ASN A 236 -8.44 -16.95 -8.75
C ASN A 236 -6.99 -16.80 -9.22
N ASP A 237 -6.27 -17.92 -9.31
CA ASP A 237 -4.85 -17.94 -9.69
C ASP A 237 -4.60 -17.44 -11.11
N PHE A 238 -5.58 -17.62 -12.01
CA PHE A 238 -5.48 -17.10 -13.37
C PHE A 238 -5.48 -15.56 -13.39
N ILE A 239 -6.42 -14.93 -12.68
CA ILE A 239 -6.46 -13.46 -12.55
C ILE A 239 -5.23 -12.95 -11.80
N LEU A 240 -4.78 -13.65 -10.74
CA LEU A 240 -3.55 -13.27 -10.03
C LEU A 240 -2.33 -13.29 -10.97
N LEU A 241 -2.21 -14.30 -11.83
CA LEU A 241 -1.15 -14.36 -12.82
C LEU A 241 -1.25 -13.21 -13.83
N GLU A 242 -2.46 -12.91 -14.35
CA GLU A 242 -2.66 -11.76 -15.22
C GLU A 242 -2.23 -10.44 -14.54
N LEU A 243 -2.63 -10.21 -13.29
CA LEU A 243 -2.25 -9.02 -12.52
C LEU A 243 -0.75 -8.95 -12.23
N ARG A 244 -0.12 -10.10 -11.96
CA ARG A 244 1.33 -10.19 -11.74
C ARG A 244 2.12 -9.87 -13.01
N TYR A 245 1.62 -10.29 -14.17
CA TYR A 245 2.22 -10.05 -15.49
C TYR A 245 1.81 -8.71 -16.11
N SER A 246 0.92 -7.98 -15.45
CA SER A 246 0.45 -6.69 -15.90
C SER A 246 1.53 -5.62 -15.75
N LYS A 247 1.67 -4.74 -16.74
CA LYS A 247 2.77 -3.76 -16.81
C LYS A 247 2.81 -2.78 -15.66
N ARG A 248 1.66 -2.39 -15.16
CA ARG A 248 1.52 -1.30 -14.21
C ARG A 248 0.94 -1.81 -12.88
N PHE A 249 0.11 -2.85 -12.91
CA PHE A 249 -0.41 -3.46 -11.68
C PHE A 249 0.64 -4.30 -10.92
N GLN A 250 1.33 -5.24 -11.58
CA GLN A 250 2.44 -6.02 -11.00
C GLN A 250 2.21 -6.63 -9.59
N ALA A 251 1.04 -7.22 -9.31
CA ALA A 251 0.74 -7.83 -8.00
C ALA A 251 1.67 -9.02 -7.70
N GLN A 252 2.67 -8.84 -6.84
CA GLN A 252 3.62 -9.92 -6.52
C GLN A 252 3.06 -10.80 -5.42
N HIS A 253 2.39 -10.21 -4.43
CA HIS A 253 1.75 -10.93 -3.34
C HIS A 253 0.34 -11.40 -3.70
N GLY A 254 -0.03 -12.58 -3.19
CA GLY A 254 -1.41 -13.07 -3.26
C GLY A 254 -2.34 -12.24 -2.35
N PRO A 255 -3.67 -12.27 -2.60
CA PRO A 255 -4.61 -11.48 -1.82
C PRO A 255 -4.65 -11.89 -0.34
N ILE A 256 -4.61 -10.90 0.56
CA ILE A 256 -4.52 -11.13 2.02
C ILE A 256 -5.68 -11.98 2.56
N TYR A 257 -6.86 -11.86 1.97
CA TYR A 257 -8.06 -12.59 2.37
C TYR A 257 -7.83 -14.11 2.35
N TYR A 258 -7.15 -14.63 1.32
CA TYR A 258 -6.90 -16.06 1.14
C TYR A 258 -5.70 -16.58 1.96
N TRP A 259 -4.83 -15.70 2.44
CA TRP A 259 -3.62 -16.12 3.14
C TRP A 259 -3.94 -16.86 4.44
N LYS A 260 -3.40 -18.08 4.61
CA LYS A 260 -3.53 -18.88 5.83
C LYS A 260 -2.24 -18.77 6.65
N PRO A 261 -2.17 -17.88 7.66
CA PRO A 261 -0.97 -17.70 8.47
C PRO A 261 -0.67 -18.94 9.31
N SER A 262 0.61 -19.32 9.35
CA SER A 262 1.11 -20.50 10.06
C SER A 262 1.55 -20.19 11.49
N SER A 263 2.01 -18.97 11.75
CA SER A 263 2.50 -18.53 13.08
C SER A 263 1.60 -17.48 13.75
N SER A 264 1.79 -17.27 15.06
CA SER A 264 1.08 -16.22 15.81
C SER A 264 1.44 -14.81 15.30
N PHE A 265 2.70 -14.59 14.93
CA PHE A 265 3.16 -13.35 14.34
C PHE A 265 2.46 -13.06 13.00
N GLU A 266 2.40 -14.04 12.10
CA GLU A 266 1.69 -13.91 10.83
C GLU A 266 0.18 -13.68 11.01
N ARG A 267 -0.43 -14.33 12.00
CA ARG A 267 -1.83 -14.08 12.39
C ARG A 267 -2.03 -12.63 12.83
N GLY A 268 -1.09 -12.08 13.61
CA GLY A 268 -1.08 -10.67 14.00
C GLY A 268 -1.07 -9.74 12.78
N ILE A 269 -0.16 -9.99 11.82
CA ILE A 269 -0.09 -9.21 10.56
C ILE A 269 -1.42 -9.25 9.81
N LYS A 270 -1.98 -10.45 9.59
CA LYS A 270 -3.26 -10.60 8.88
C LYS A 270 -4.37 -9.86 9.61
N SER A 271 -4.48 -10.03 10.93
CA SER A 271 -5.51 -9.36 11.74
C SER A 271 -5.42 -7.84 11.63
N THR A 272 -4.21 -7.27 11.74
CA THR A 272 -4.01 -5.81 11.59
C THR A 272 -4.45 -5.33 10.22
N ILE A 273 -4.01 -5.99 9.14
CA ILE A 273 -4.39 -5.60 7.77
C ILE A 273 -5.90 -5.68 7.57
N MET A 274 -6.53 -6.79 7.97
CA MET A 274 -7.97 -6.97 7.82
C MET A 274 -8.74 -5.89 8.61
N SER A 275 -8.32 -5.58 9.84
CA SER A 275 -8.98 -4.55 10.68
C SER A 275 -8.86 -3.13 10.12
N CYS A 276 -7.79 -2.80 9.38
CA CYS A 276 -7.62 -1.48 8.76
C CYS A 276 -8.68 -1.18 7.70
N HIS A 277 -9.29 -2.23 7.12
CA HIS A 277 -10.27 -2.15 6.05
C HIS A 277 -11.68 -2.52 6.52
N ASP A 278 -11.85 -2.87 7.80
CA ASP A 278 -13.15 -3.29 8.33
C ASP A 278 -14.12 -2.10 8.51
N VAL A 279 -15.41 -2.34 8.32
CA VAL A 279 -16.45 -1.31 8.45
C VAL A 279 -16.51 -0.64 9.83
N VAL A 280 -16.20 -1.37 10.91
CA VAL A 280 -16.38 -0.89 12.28
C VAL A 280 -15.23 0.01 12.73
N GLN A 281 -13.99 -0.39 12.44
CA GLN A 281 -12.78 0.26 12.96
C GLN A 281 -11.80 0.69 11.87
N GLY A 282 -12.03 0.28 10.63
CA GLY A 282 -11.16 0.57 9.51
C GLY A 282 -11.07 2.06 9.23
N LYS A 283 -9.95 2.49 8.67
CA LYS A 283 -9.73 3.89 8.28
C LYS A 283 -9.52 4.03 6.79
N ASP A 284 -9.19 2.93 6.14
CA ASP A 284 -8.67 2.91 4.79
C ASP A 284 -9.63 2.07 3.93
N PRO A 285 -10.55 2.71 3.18
CA PRO A 285 -11.37 2.01 2.20
C PRO A 285 -10.53 1.21 1.20
N LEU A 286 -11.06 0.05 0.82
CA LEU A 286 -10.56 -0.77 -0.29
C LEU A 286 -10.99 -0.17 -1.62
N ILE A 287 -10.15 -0.32 -2.64
CA ILE A 287 -10.49 0.02 -4.02
C ILE A 287 -11.00 -1.25 -4.71
N VAL A 288 -12.25 -1.24 -5.13
CA VAL A 288 -12.91 -2.35 -5.83
C VAL A 288 -13.02 -1.98 -7.31
N THR A 289 -12.25 -2.66 -8.15
CA THR A 289 -12.41 -2.57 -9.60
C THR A 289 -13.38 -3.64 -10.08
N THR A 290 -14.60 -3.26 -10.45
CA THR A 290 -15.61 -4.14 -11.03
C THR A 290 -15.52 -4.13 -12.57
N PRO A 291 -16.23 -5.03 -13.27
CA PRO A 291 -16.38 -4.96 -14.72
C PRO A 291 -17.03 -3.67 -15.25
N GLN A 292 -17.69 -2.88 -14.39
CA GLN A 292 -18.48 -1.70 -14.77
C GLN A 292 -17.90 -0.38 -14.24
N CYS A 293 -17.29 -0.39 -13.05
CA CYS A 293 -16.76 0.81 -12.40
C CYS A 293 -15.62 0.49 -11.43
N VAL A 294 -15.01 1.55 -10.89
CA VAL A 294 -14.04 1.47 -9.80
C VAL A 294 -14.59 2.27 -8.63
N GLN A 295 -14.78 1.61 -7.50
CA GLN A 295 -15.50 2.16 -6.35
C GLN A 295 -14.76 1.86 -5.05
N LEU A 296 -15.20 2.48 -3.95
CA LEU A 296 -14.68 2.28 -2.62
C LEU A 296 -15.64 1.48 -1.74
N CYS A 297 -15.08 0.51 -1.03
CA CYS A 297 -15.80 -0.31 -0.08
C CYS A 297 -15.03 -0.48 1.24
N PHE A 298 -15.77 -0.74 2.31
CA PHE A 298 -15.22 -1.39 3.50
C PHE A 298 -15.52 -2.88 3.47
N TYR A 299 -14.67 -3.67 4.11
CA TYR A 299 -14.95 -5.08 4.37
C TYR A 299 -15.81 -5.22 5.63
N ASN A 300 -16.93 -5.93 5.54
CA ASN A 300 -17.73 -6.26 6.71
C ASN A 300 -17.39 -7.70 7.12
N SER A 301 -16.54 -7.84 8.15
CA SER A 301 -16.09 -9.15 8.63
C SER A 301 -17.21 -10.03 9.19
N GLN A 302 -18.30 -9.44 9.70
CA GLN A 302 -19.43 -10.18 10.26
C GLN A 302 -20.32 -10.79 9.16
N LYS A 303 -20.52 -10.06 8.07
CA LYS A 303 -21.34 -10.50 6.92
C LYS A 303 -20.51 -11.18 5.83
N ASN A 304 -19.18 -11.10 5.93
CA ASN A 304 -18.26 -11.50 4.88
C ASN A 304 -18.60 -10.86 3.52
N SER A 305 -18.77 -9.54 3.52
CA SER A 305 -19.18 -8.76 2.33
C SER A 305 -18.35 -7.49 2.19
N LEU A 306 -18.39 -6.89 1.00
CA LEU A 306 -17.83 -5.59 0.70
C LEU A 306 -19.00 -4.61 0.58
N GLU A 307 -19.04 -3.63 1.49
CA GLU A 307 -20.12 -2.65 1.61
C GLU A 307 -19.61 -1.28 1.14
N SER A 308 -20.41 -0.53 0.39
CA SER A 308 -19.95 0.75 -0.13
C SER A 308 -19.63 1.72 1.01
N VAL A 309 -18.56 2.50 0.89
CA VAL A 309 -18.21 3.52 1.90
C VAL A 309 -19.36 4.50 2.20
N TRP A 310 -20.26 4.71 1.24
CA TRP A 310 -21.40 5.61 1.34
C TRP A 310 -22.53 5.07 2.23
N GLU A 311 -22.58 3.76 2.47
CA GLU A 311 -23.51 3.14 3.43
C GLU A 311 -23.09 3.42 4.89
N HIS A 312 -21.86 3.92 5.09
CA HIS A 312 -21.23 4.07 6.41
C HIS A 312 -20.90 5.52 6.77
N LEU A 313 -21.56 6.50 6.13
CA LEU A 313 -21.36 7.93 6.44
C LEU A 313 -21.62 8.33 7.90
N ARG A 314 -22.36 7.52 8.66
CA ARG A 314 -22.61 7.79 10.09
C ARG A 314 -21.56 7.19 11.02
N THR A 315 -20.86 6.15 10.57
CA THR A 315 -19.96 5.35 11.41
C THR A 315 -18.50 5.50 11.00
N ASN A 316 -18.23 5.84 9.73
CA ASN A 316 -16.88 5.90 9.19
C ASN A 316 -16.72 6.92 8.06
N THR A 317 -16.25 8.12 8.41
CA THR A 317 -16.00 9.23 7.48
C THR A 317 -14.53 9.65 7.44
N THR A 318 -13.64 8.91 8.12
CA THR A 318 -12.23 9.29 8.27
C THR A 318 -11.55 9.53 6.92
N TRP A 319 -11.83 8.67 5.94
CA TRP A 319 -11.26 8.77 4.60
C TRP A 319 -11.69 10.03 3.84
N LEU A 320 -12.87 10.59 4.11
CA LEU A 320 -13.31 11.84 3.46
C LEU A 320 -12.37 13.00 3.81
N SER A 321 -11.74 12.95 4.99
CA SER A 321 -10.77 13.96 5.40
C SER A 321 -9.44 13.88 4.65
N SER A 322 -9.17 12.83 3.88
CA SER A 322 -7.96 12.75 3.04
C SER A 322 -8.15 13.39 1.66
N THR A 323 -9.39 13.71 1.28
CA THR A 323 -9.72 14.28 -0.04
C THR A 323 -10.17 15.73 0.10
N TYR A 324 -9.95 16.54 -0.94
CA TYR A 324 -10.40 17.93 -0.96
C TYR A 324 -11.93 17.98 -1.00
N SER A 325 -12.53 17.23 -1.92
CA SER A 325 -13.99 17.19 -2.07
C SER A 325 -14.69 16.54 -0.87
N GLY A 326 -14.06 15.55 -0.24
CA GLY A 326 -14.60 14.94 0.99
C GLY A 326 -14.60 15.90 2.17
N LYS A 327 -13.55 16.70 2.36
CA LYS A 327 -13.55 17.78 3.37
C LYS A 327 -14.67 18.78 3.13
N LYS A 328 -14.85 19.23 1.88
CA LYS A 328 -15.94 20.14 1.49
C LYS A 328 -17.33 19.53 1.72
N PHE A 329 -17.48 18.24 1.45
CA PHE A 329 -18.72 17.50 1.72
C PHE A 329 -19.03 17.45 3.23
N LEU A 330 -18.03 17.21 4.08
CA LEU A 330 -18.21 17.23 5.53
C LEU A 330 -18.58 18.64 6.01
N GLU A 331 -17.86 19.67 5.58
CA GLU A 331 -18.15 21.07 5.93
C GLU A 331 -19.60 21.44 5.60
N THR A 332 -20.08 21.14 4.40
CA THR A 332 -21.45 21.45 3.96
C THR A 332 -22.52 20.63 4.70
N SER A 333 -22.23 19.36 4.99
CA SER A 333 -23.14 18.48 5.74
C SER A 333 -23.33 18.91 7.20
N TYR A 334 -22.28 19.48 7.83
CA TYR A 334 -22.35 20.02 9.20
C TYR A 334 -22.74 21.50 9.27
N SER A 335 -22.70 22.23 8.16
CA SER A 335 -23.08 23.65 8.08
C SER A 335 -24.57 23.87 7.83
N THR A 336 -25.39 22.81 7.72
CA THR A 336 -26.85 22.96 7.63
C THR A 336 -27.38 23.25 9.05
N PRO A 337 -27.89 24.46 9.34
CA PRO A 337 -28.47 24.73 10.66
C PRO A 337 -29.70 23.84 10.85
N LYS A 338 -29.87 23.26 12.04
CA LYS A 338 -31.17 22.77 12.50
C LYS A 338 -32.14 23.95 12.66
N LEU A 339 -32.74 24.40 11.58
CA LEU A 339 -33.89 25.30 11.51
C LEU A 339 -34.91 24.54 10.64
N LEU A 340 -35.99 23.94 11.14
CA LEU A 340 -37.07 24.50 11.94
C LEU A 340 -37.74 23.40 12.78
N LEU A 341 -37.69 23.52 14.11
CA LEU A 341 -38.70 22.97 15.03
C LEU A 341 -38.97 24.02 16.11
N ARG A 342 -39.56 25.15 15.70
CA ARG A 342 -40.36 26.03 16.56
C ARG A 342 -41.45 26.64 15.69
N GLY A 343 -42.70 26.28 15.98
CA GLY A 343 -43.90 26.86 15.38
C GLY A 343 -44.92 25.79 14.99
N GLY A 344 -45.78 25.43 15.95
CA GLY A 344 -46.87 24.48 15.83
C GLY A 344 -47.44 24.17 17.20
#